data_AF-A0A6B2V7D2-F1
#
_entry.id   AF-A0A6B2V7D2-F1
#
_cell.length_a   1.000
_cell.length_b   1.000
_cell.length_c   1.000
_cell.angle_alpha   90.00
_cell.angle_beta   90.00
_cell.angle_gamma   90.00
#
_symmetry.space_group_name_H-M   'P 1'
#
loop_
_entity.id
_entity.type
_entity.pdbx_description
1 polymer ?
#
loop_
_entity_poly.entity_id
_entity_poly.type
_entity_poly.pdbx_seq_one_letter_code
_entity_poly.pdbx_strand_id
1 'polypeptide(L)'
;MTEGDTAARPAGGAPPPPSRNLLYGPQPNVAAAAGHVDPPPRMGFFTDTSVCIGCKACEVACKEWNSVPEDGLELTGMSYDNTQGLGADTWRHVAFIEQRKPFGGQEPGVDHGGFDVFEAARNLGRSPATTAAPGPCA
;
A
#
# COMPACT_ATOMS: atom_id res chain seq x y z
N MET A 1 -19.35 -16.17 11.77
CA MET A 1 -19.66 -15.11 10.79
C MET A 1 -20.69 -14.20 11.45
N THR A 2 -20.23 -13.20 12.19
CA THR A 2 -21.09 -12.16 12.75
C THR A 2 -20.72 -10.87 12.05
N GLU A 3 -21.59 -10.43 11.15
CA GLU A 3 -21.53 -9.14 10.50
C GLU A 3 -21.63 -8.06 11.59
N GLY A 4 -20.56 -7.29 11.74
CA GLY A 4 -20.53 -6.13 12.63
C GLY A 4 -21.35 -5.01 12.00
N ASP A 5 -22.47 -4.68 12.64
CA ASP A 5 -23.34 -3.56 12.34
C ASP A 5 -22.55 -2.23 12.34
N THR A 6 -22.13 -1.81 11.14
CA THR A 6 -21.51 -0.50 10.92
C THR A 6 -22.63 0.45 10.53
N ALA A 7 -23.40 0.90 11.53
CA ALA A 7 -24.42 1.92 11.34
C ALA A 7 -23.77 3.21 10.79
N ALA A 8 -24.06 3.51 9.52
CA ALA A 8 -23.67 4.75 8.87
C ALA A 8 -24.35 5.93 9.58
N ARG A 9 -23.57 6.96 9.95
CA ARG A 9 -24.15 8.24 10.43
C ARG A 9 -24.94 8.90 9.30
N PRO A 10 -26.12 9.49 9.57
CA PRO A 10 -26.90 10.15 8.54
C PRO A 10 -26.13 11.35 7.98
N ALA A 11 -26.11 11.46 6.66
CA ALA A 11 -25.56 12.57 5.90
C ALA A 11 -26.45 13.82 6.04
N GLY A 12 -26.59 14.33 7.27
CA GLY A 12 -27.19 15.63 7.55
C GLY A 12 -26.11 16.70 7.62
N GLY A 13 -25.65 17.19 6.48
CA GLY A 13 -24.65 18.24 6.38
C GLY A 13 -24.97 19.20 5.24
N ALA A 14 -24.80 20.50 5.50
CA ALA A 14 -25.02 21.61 4.56
C ALA A 14 -24.46 21.33 3.15
N PRO A 15 -25.04 21.94 2.09
CA PRO A 15 -24.56 21.76 0.72
C PRO A 15 -23.05 22.01 0.64
N PRO A 16 -22.29 21.12 -0.02
CA PRO A 16 -20.84 21.25 -0.06
C PRO A 16 -20.47 22.61 -0.67
N PRO A 17 -19.43 23.29 -0.15
CA PRO A 17 -18.95 24.53 -0.74
C PRO A 17 -18.63 24.28 -2.23
N PRO A 18 -18.77 25.31 -3.10
CA PRO A 18 -18.55 25.15 -4.53
C PRO A 18 -17.18 24.49 -4.76
N SER A 19 -17.13 23.49 -5.63
CA SER A 19 -15.93 22.72 -5.94
C SER A 19 -14.80 23.66 -6.33
N ARG A 20 -13.91 23.95 -5.37
CA ARG A 20 -12.66 24.64 -5.64
C ARG A 20 -11.78 23.59 -6.31
N ASN A 21 -11.24 23.87 -7.49
CA ASN A 21 -10.23 23.06 -8.15
C ASN A 21 -8.95 23.07 -7.32
N LEU A 22 -8.95 22.32 -6.21
CA LEU A 22 -7.84 22.21 -5.29
C LEU A 22 -6.80 21.27 -5.90
N LEU A 23 -5.60 21.81 -6.17
CA LEU A 23 -4.47 21.02 -6.66
C LEU A 23 -3.82 20.20 -5.54
N TYR A 24 -3.96 20.64 -4.29
CA TYR A 24 -3.45 19.94 -3.10
C TYR A 24 -4.30 20.28 -1.86
N GLY A 25 -4.16 19.46 -0.82
CA GLY A 25 -4.81 19.65 0.48
C GLY A 25 -6.05 18.79 0.69
N PRO A 26 -6.68 18.89 1.88
CA PRO A 26 -7.83 18.07 2.22
C PRO A 26 -9.02 18.40 1.32
N GLN A 27 -9.49 17.42 0.54
CA GLN A 27 -10.75 17.52 -0.21
C GLN A 27 -11.86 16.85 0.62
N PRO A 28 -12.69 17.63 1.35
CA PRO A 28 -13.67 17.07 2.28
C PRO A 28 -14.71 16.22 1.55
N ASN A 29 -15.09 16.59 0.31
CA ASN A 29 -16.02 15.81 -0.50
C ASN A 29 -15.55 15.49 -1.93
N VAL A 30 -14.67 14.49 -2.09
CA VAL A 30 -14.16 14.06 -3.41
C VAL A 30 -15.25 13.55 -4.34
N ALA A 31 -16.23 12.81 -3.82
CA ALA A 31 -17.27 12.19 -4.63
C ALA A 31 -18.26 13.22 -5.18
N ALA A 32 -18.71 14.16 -4.33
CA ALA A 32 -19.53 15.27 -4.79
C ALA A 32 -18.77 16.19 -5.77
N ALA A 33 -17.47 16.43 -5.52
CA ALA A 33 -16.63 17.21 -6.43
C ALA A 33 -16.44 16.53 -7.80
N ALA A 34 -16.52 15.21 -7.87
CA ALA A 34 -16.53 14.44 -9.11
C ALA A 34 -17.93 14.34 -9.77
N GLY A 35 -18.96 14.97 -9.21
CA GLY A 35 -20.31 15.02 -9.77
C GLY A 35 -21.24 13.89 -9.31
N HIS A 36 -20.86 13.10 -8.30
CA HIS A 36 -21.76 12.08 -7.75
C HIS A 36 -22.78 12.70 -6.79
N VAL A 37 -24.07 12.60 -7.15
CA VAL A 37 -25.20 13.19 -6.39
C VAL A 37 -25.52 12.40 -5.12
N ASP A 38 -25.39 11.08 -5.15
CA ASP A 38 -25.61 10.19 -4.02
C ASP A 38 -24.56 9.05 -4.02
N PRO A 39 -23.31 9.35 -3.61
CA PRO A 39 -22.26 8.35 -3.65
C PRO A 39 -22.40 7.34 -2.50
N PRO A 40 -22.09 6.05 -2.74
CA PRO A 40 -22.01 5.06 -1.68
C PRO A 40 -20.91 5.42 -0.66
N PRO A 41 -20.87 4.72 0.50
CA PRO A 41 -19.77 4.86 1.46
C PRO A 41 -18.41 4.73 0.78
N ARG A 42 -17.46 5.57 1.22
CA ARG A 42 -16.14 5.60 0.60
C ARG A 42 -15.34 4.36 0.94
N MET A 43 -14.74 3.78 -0.09
CA MET A 43 -13.76 2.70 0.02
C MET A 43 -12.37 3.23 -0.34
N GLY A 44 -11.34 2.61 0.22
CA GLY A 44 -9.95 2.96 -0.06
C GLY A 44 -9.06 1.73 0.02
N PHE A 45 -7.94 1.76 -0.71
CA PHE A 45 -6.92 0.71 -0.70
C PHE A 45 -5.56 1.34 -0.40
N PHE A 46 -4.83 0.79 0.57
CA PHE A 46 -3.46 1.21 0.89
C PHE A 46 -2.51 0.10 0.45
N THR A 47 -1.60 0.42 -0.47
CA THR A 47 -0.54 -0.49 -0.93
C THR A 47 0.77 -0.04 -0.32
N ASP A 48 1.28 -0.81 0.64
CA ASP A 48 2.60 -0.58 1.20
C ASP A 48 3.68 -1.15 0.28
N THR A 49 4.42 -0.26 -0.38
CA THR A 49 5.51 -0.64 -1.29
C THR A 49 6.77 -1.06 -0.57
N SER A 50 6.92 -0.76 0.73
CA SER A 50 8.10 -1.16 1.51
C SER A 50 8.18 -2.66 1.77
N VAL A 51 7.03 -3.35 1.76
CA VAL A 51 6.91 -4.81 1.92
C VAL A 51 6.60 -5.54 0.61
N CYS A 52 6.39 -4.80 -0.49
CA CYS A 52 6.10 -5.38 -1.78
C CYS A 52 7.34 -6.10 -2.34
N ILE A 53 7.23 -7.42 -2.55
CA ILE A 53 8.32 -8.24 -3.09
C ILE A 53 8.30 -8.36 -4.62
N GLY A 54 7.40 -7.65 -5.31
CA GLY A 54 7.29 -7.72 -6.77
C GLY A 54 6.75 -9.04 -7.34
N CYS A 55 5.98 -9.83 -6.58
CA CYS A 55 5.53 -11.17 -7.02
C CYS A 55 4.55 -11.20 -8.20
N LYS A 56 4.05 -10.04 -8.67
CA LYS A 56 3.02 -9.87 -9.73
C LYS A 56 1.70 -10.62 -9.51
N ALA A 57 1.48 -11.27 -8.37
CA ALA A 57 0.22 -11.97 -8.06
C ALA A 57 -1.01 -11.05 -8.12
N CYS A 58 -0.85 -9.77 -7.78
CA CYS A 58 -1.93 -8.81 -7.86
C CYS A 58 -2.36 -8.46 -9.30
N GLU A 59 -1.49 -8.62 -10.30
CA GLU A 59 -1.86 -8.48 -11.72
C GLU A 59 -2.69 -9.68 -12.17
N VAL A 60 -2.21 -10.88 -11.89
CA VAL A 60 -2.89 -12.15 -12.22
C VAL A 60 -4.27 -12.21 -11.58
N ALA A 61 -4.37 -11.88 -10.28
CA ALA A 61 -5.65 -11.85 -9.57
C ALA A 61 -6.63 -10.83 -10.16
N CYS A 62 -6.13 -9.67 -10.61
CA CYS A 62 -6.97 -8.66 -11.25
C CYS A 62 -7.55 -9.19 -12.57
N LYS A 63 -6.73 -9.86 -13.38
CA LYS A 63 -7.19 -10.45 -14.65
C LYS A 63 -8.18 -11.56 -14.42
N GLU A 64 -7.86 -12.51 -13.53
CA GLU A 64 -8.71 -13.66 -13.21
C GLU A 64 -10.10 -13.22 -12.73
N TRP A 65 -10.14 -12.33 -11.74
CA TRP A 65 -11.40 -11.88 -11.15
C TRP A 65 -12.29 -11.13 -12.15
N ASN A 66 -11.68 -10.34 -13.03
CA ASN A 66 -12.41 -9.50 -13.98
C ASN A 66 -12.53 -10.12 -15.38
N SER A 67 -12.04 -11.35 -15.57
CA SER A 67 -11.96 -12.02 -16.89
C SER A 67 -11.29 -11.14 -17.96
N VAL A 68 -10.26 -10.41 -17.58
CA VAL A 68 -9.51 -9.55 -18.50
C VAL A 68 -8.58 -10.44 -19.34
N PRO A 69 -8.53 -10.26 -20.67
CA PRO A 69 -7.66 -11.05 -21.53
C PRO A 69 -6.18 -11.02 -21.12
N GLU A 70 -5.48 -12.09 -21.44
CA GLU A 70 -4.02 -12.12 -21.32
C GLU A 70 -3.37 -11.29 -22.43
N ASP A 71 -2.37 -10.50 -22.06
CA ASP A 71 -1.41 -9.86 -22.94
C ASP A 71 -0.11 -10.69 -22.88
N GLY A 72 0.42 -11.08 -24.05
CA GLY A 72 1.38 -12.19 -24.19
C GLY A 72 2.58 -12.21 -23.23
N LEU A 73 3.16 -13.40 -23.03
CA LEU A 73 4.17 -13.70 -22.00
C LEU A 73 5.63 -13.47 -22.44
N GLU A 74 5.85 -12.53 -23.36
CA GLU A 74 7.17 -12.31 -23.93
C GLU A 74 8.12 -11.62 -22.94
N LEU A 75 9.37 -12.08 -22.89
CA LEU A 75 10.43 -11.40 -22.13
C LEU A 75 10.93 -10.21 -22.94
N THR A 76 10.65 -9.00 -22.44
CA THR A 76 10.94 -7.74 -23.14
C THR A 76 12.42 -7.37 -23.13
N GLY A 77 13.21 -8.00 -22.25
CA GLY A 77 14.64 -7.72 -22.06
C GLY A 77 14.94 -6.38 -21.39
N MET A 78 13.92 -5.62 -21.00
CA MET A 78 14.08 -4.27 -20.43
C MET A 78 13.92 -4.24 -18.90
N SER A 79 13.47 -5.34 -18.28
CA SER A 79 13.34 -5.56 -16.82
C SER A 79 12.63 -6.91 -16.57
N TYR A 80 12.34 -7.25 -15.31
CA TYR A 80 11.31 -8.22 -14.92
C TYR A 80 9.87 -7.69 -15.12
N ASP A 81 9.76 -6.43 -15.56
CA ASP A 81 8.53 -5.84 -16.01
C ASP A 81 8.15 -6.24 -17.45
N ASN A 82 7.51 -7.41 -17.59
CA ASN A 82 7.01 -7.90 -18.89
C ASN A 82 5.70 -7.23 -19.34
N THR A 83 4.97 -6.59 -18.43
CA THR A 83 3.68 -5.96 -18.70
C THR A 83 3.88 -4.61 -19.39
N GLN A 84 5.06 -3.97 -19.17
CA GLN A 84 5.52 -2.71 -19.75
C GLN A 84 4.71 -1.48 -19.30
N GLY A 85 3.38 -1.57 -19.23
CA GLY A 85 2.51 -0.49 -18.80
C GLY A 85 1.03 -0.87 -18.76
N LEU A 86 0.21 0.11 -18.39
CA LEU A 86 -1.25 -0.05 -18.33
C LEU A 86 -1.87 0.03 -19.73
N GLY A 87 -2.97 -0.69 -19.93
CA GLY A 87 -3.69 -0.77 -21.20
C GLY A 87 -5.13 -1.26 -21.05
N ALA A 88 -5.80 -1.47 -22.18
CA ALA A 88 -7.19 -1.96 -22.20
C ALA A 88 -7.35 -3.33 -21.51
N ASP A 89 -6.32 -4.17 -21.59
CA ASP A 89 -6.30 -5.51 -20.99
C ASP A 89 -5.36 -5.60 -19.77
N THR A 90 -4.85 -4.46 -19.29
CA THR A 90 -3.87 -4.41 -18.19
C THR A 90 -4.20 -3.25 -17.26
N TRP A 91 -5.08 -3.53 -16.30
CA TRP A 91 -5.62 -2.52 -15.37
C TRP A 91 -4.77 -2.36 -14.10
N ARG A 92 -3.92 -3.34 -13.83
CA ARG A 92 -3.00 -3.36 -12.70
C ARG A 92 -1.63 -3.76 -13.17
N HIS A 93 -0.61 -3.04 -12.69
CA HIS A 93 0.76 -3.16 -13.13
C HIS A 93 1.72 -2.98 -11.95
N VAL A 94 2.68 -3.90 -11.82
CA VAL A 94 3.82 -3.83 -10.92
C VAL A 94 5.04 -3.38 -11.72
N ALA A 95 5.38 -2.11 -11.57
CA ALA A 95 6.56 -1.53 -12.19
C ALA A 95 7.83 -1.88 -11.40
N PHE A 96 8.84 -2.39 -12.10
CA PHE A 96 10.17 -2.62 -11.55
C PHE A 96 11.08 -1.45 -11.90
N ILE A 97 11.38 -0.62 -10.90
CA ILE A 97 12.17 0.60 -11.06
C ILE A 97 13.48 0.47 -10.29
N GLU A 98 14.55 0.12 -11.00
CA GLU A 98 15.88 0.05 -10.41
C GLU A 98 16.44 1.45 -10.18
N GLN A 99 16.82 1.75 -8.94
CA GLN A 99 17.40 3.04 -8.57
C GLN A 99 18.85 2.82 -8.15
N ARG A 100 19.78 3.48 -8.86
CA ARG A 100 21.19 3.54 -8.43
C ARG A 100 21.28 4.46 -7.22
N LYS A 101 21.00 3.93 -6.04
CA LYS A 101 21.28 4.61 -4.78
C LYS A 101 22.74 4.34 -4.39
N PRO A 102 23.49 5.32 -3.87
CA PRO A 102 24.73 5.02 -3.18
C PRO A 102 24.44 3.96 -2.13
N PHE A 103 25.15 2.83 -2.16
CA PHE A 103 25.09 1.88 -1.07
C PHE A 103 25.45 2.67 0.21
N GLY A 104 24.56 2.67 1.21
CA GLY A 104 24.93 3.16 2.53
C GLY A 104 26.18 2.41 2.99
N GLY A 105 27.10 3.08 3.69
CA GLY A 105 28.43 2.56 4.03
C GLY A 105 28.42 1.05 4.29
N GLN A 106 28.88 0.29 3.30
CA GLN A 106 29.09 -1.14 3.45
C GLN A 106 30.48 -1.26 4.04
N GLU A 107 30.58 -1.49 5.34
CA GLU A 107 31.84 -1.83 6.00
C GLU A 107 32.17 -3.28 5.60
N PRO A 108 33.18 -3.52 4.76
CA PRO A 108 33.59 -4.89 4.43
C PRO A 108 34.29 -5.49 5.65
N GLY A 109 33.99 -6.75 5.97
CA GLY A 109 34.66 -7.45 7.08
C GLY A 109 34.07 -7.17 8.47
N VAL A 110 32.84 -6.67 8.56
CA VAL A 110 32.08 -6.72 9.81
C VAL A 110 31.89 -8.20 10.17
N ASP A 111 32.50 -8.60 11.28
CA ASP A 111 32.34 -9.94 11.83
C ASP A 111 30.93 -10.11 12.41
N HIS A 112 30.20 -11.09 11.89
CA HIS A 112 28.90 -11.51 12.41
C HIS A 112 29.00 -12.70 13.36
N GLY A 113 30.21 -13.13 13.75
CA GLY A 113 30.43 -14.27 14.65
C GLY A 113 29.77 -14.11 16.02
N GLY A 114 29.50 -12.88 16.46
CA GLY A 114 28.74 -12.57 17.67
C GLY A 114 27.22 -12.47 17.49
N PHE A 115 26.69 -12.62 16.27
CA PHE A 115 25.27 -12.48 15.96
C PHE A 115 24.63 -13.84 15.71
N ASP A 116 23.98 -14.41 16.74
CA ASP A 116 23.17 -15.62 16.58
C ASP A 116 21.79 -15.25 16.00
N VAL A 117 21.63 -15.53 14.71
CA VAL A 117 20.38 -15.27 13.95
C VAL A 117 19.19 -16.07 14.51
N PHE A 118 19.44 -17.26 15.09
CA PHE A 118 18.40 -18.09 15.66
C PHE A 118 17.95 -17.58 17.03
N GLU A 119 18.87 -17.05 17.84
CA GLU A 119 18.51 -16.34 19.08
C GLU A 119 17.77 -15.03 18.78
N ALA A 120 18.24 -14.25 17.81
CA ALA A 120 17.57 -13.04 17.36
C ALA A 120 16.14 -13.33 16.88
N ALA A 121 15.96 -14.38 16.08
CA ALA A 121 14.64 -14.80 15.60
C ALA A 121 13.70 -15.25 16.73
N ARG A 122 14.23 -15.90 17.77
CA ARG A 122 13.45 -16.30 18.96
C ARG A 122 12.92 -15.11 19.77
N ASN A 123 13.61 -13.97 19.68
CA ASN A 123 13.25 -12.75 20.41
C ASN A 123 12.39 -11.78 19.59
N LEU A 124 12.25 -11.99 18.28
CA LEU A 124 11.34 -11.19 17.44
C LEU A 124 9.89 -11.42 17.87
N GLY A 125 9.25 -10.35 18.34
CA GLY A 125 7.86 -10.36 18.82
C GLY A 125 7.70 -10.42 20.34
N ARG A 126 8.77 -10.59 21.12
CA ARG A 126 8.73 -10.45 22.58
C ARG A 126 8.96 -8.99 22.95
N SER A 127 7.87 -8.22 23.13
CA SER A 127 7.99 -6.89 23.71
C SER A 127 8.58 -7.03 25.13
N PRO A 128 9.63 -6.27 25.51
CA PRO A 128 9.97 -6.16 26.92
C PRO A 128 8.74 -5.57 27.61
N ALA A 129 8.26 -6.25 28.66
CA ALA A 129 7.21 -5.70 29.49
C ALA A 129 7.75 -4.37 30.07
N THR A 130 7.28 -3.25 29.53
CA THR A 130 7.49 -1.92 30.11
C THR A 130 6.96 -1.99 31.53
N THR A 131 7.86 -2.10 32.51
CA THR A 131 7.52 -1.78 33.89
C THR A 131 7.48 -0.26 33.95
N ALA A 132 6.32 0.30 33.64
CA ALA A 132 6.05 1.71 33.84
C ALA A 132 6.04 1.97 35.34
N ALA A 133 7.13 2.52 35.88
CA ALA A 133 7.06 3.24 37.14
C ALA A 133 6.42 4.62 36.86
N PRO A 134 5.37 5.03 37.58
CA PRO A 134 4.80 6.36 37.39
C PRO A 134 5.75 7.39 37.99
N GLY A 135 6.48 8.10 37.12
CA GLY A 135 7.17 9.33 37.51
C GLY A 135 6.17 10.48 37.60
N PRO A 136 6.27 11.38 38.60
CA PRO A 136 5.33 12.49 38.74
C PRO A 136 5.55 13.53 37.64
N CYS A 137 4.44 13.99 37.05
CA CYS A 137 4.42 15.16 36.19
C CYS A 137 4.87 16.39 36.98
N ALA A 138 5.82 17.12 36.42
CA ALA A 138 6.11 18.52 36.72
C ALA A 138 5.79 19.36 35.48
#